data_AF-A0A7S3KMD1-F1
#
_entry.id   AF-A0A7S3KMD1-F1
#
_cell.length_a   1.000
_cell.length_b   1.000
_cell.length_c   1.000
_cell.angle_alpha   90.00
_cell.angle_beta   90.00
_cell.angle_gamma   90.00
#
_symmetry.space_group_name_H-M   'P 1'
#
loop_
_entity.id
_entity.type
_entity.pdbx_description
1 polymer ?
#
loop_
_entity_poly.entity_id
_entity_poly.type
_entity_poly.pdbx_seq_one_letter_code
_entity_poly.pdbx_strand_id
1 'polypeptide(L)'
;EEKVDIIIVGDTVISFGDKIIEKAEDEEHAFSIIKELQGETHDCLSAVVIAFLDSEMEIIKQETFVQKTTLEFYPLSDEVIKLYIATGEAFGKAGCYGIQSTAATWIKKINGCYFSV
;
A
#
# COMPACT_ATOMS: atom_id res chain seq x y z
N GLU A 1 -35.35 17.64 4.91
CA GLU A 1 -34.60 16.39 4.75
C GLU A 1 -33.66 16.26 5.93
N GLU A 2 -33.52 15.05 6.47
CA GLU A 2 -32.56 14.77 7.53
C GLU A 2 -31.15 14.86 6.93
N LYS A 3 -30.28 15.69 7.51
CA LYS A 3 -28.94 15.93 6.98
C LYS A 3 -28.05 14.77 7.38
N VAL A 4 -27.40 14.16 6.38
CA VAL A 4 -26.43 13.09 6.59
C VAL A 4 -25.05 13.60 6.21
N ASP A 5 -24.10 13.46 7.13
CA ASP A 5 -22.69 13.70 6.86
C ASP A 5 -21.97 12.36 6.61
N ILE A 6 -20.87 12.38 5.84
CA ILE A 6 -20.15 11.16 5.42
C ILE A 6 -18.67 11.32 5.75
N ILE A 7 -18.12 10.31 6.45
CA ILE A 7 -16.69 10.16 6.68
C ILE A 7 -16.18 8.97 5.85
N ILE A 8 -15.09 9.18 5.11
CA ILE A 8 -14.39 8.14 4.36
C ILE A 8 -12.97 8.04 4.89
N VAL A 9 -12.57 6.84 5.31
CA VAL A 9 -11.20 6.54 5.73
C VAL A 9 -10.68 5.34 4.95
N GLY A 10 -9.37 5.29 4.75
CA GLY A 10 -8.72 4.17 4.10
C GLY A 10 -7.39 3.84 4.77
N ASP A 11 -6.98 2.59 4.60
CA ASP A 11 -5.68 2.09 5.05
C ASP A 11 -5.15 1.06 4.03
N THR A 12 -3.83 0.96 3.92
CA THR A 12 -3.17 0.14 2.89
C THR A 12 -2.00 -0.62 3.48
N VAL A 13 -1.99 -1.93 3.24
CA VAL A 13 -0.91 -2.84 3.66
C VAL A 13 -0.41 -3.69 2.50
N ILE A 14 0.84 -4.13 2.58
CA ILE A 14 1.38 -5.14 1.67
C ILE A 14 1.38 -6.49 2.38
N SER A 15 0.89 -7.53 1.69
CA SER A 15 0.89 -8.92 2.14
C SER A 15 1.83 -9.73 1.25
N PHE A 16 2.76 -10.46 1.87
CA PHE A 16 3.68 -11.34 1.17
C PHE A 16 3.86 -12.65 1.95
N GLY A 17 3.47 -13.77 1.32
CA GLY A 17 3.30 -15.03 2.04
C GLY A 17 2.29 -14.88 3.18
N ASP A 18 2.69 -15.30 4.39
CA ASP A 18 1.88 -15.20 5.61
C ASP A 18 2.20 -13.94 6.45
N LYS A 19 2.86 -12.93 5.86
CA LYS A 19 3.31 -11.71 6.56
C LYS A 19 2.60 -10.47 6.03
N ILE A 20 2.34 -9.53 6.94
CA ILE A 20 2.04 -8.13 6.62
C ILE A 20 3.36 -7.35 6.67
N ILE A 21 3.64 -6.63 5.59
CA ILE A 21 4.79 -5.75 5.44
C ILE A 21 4.30 -4.31 5.59
N GLU A 22 4.77 -3.67 6.65
CA GLU A 22 4.44 -2.28 6.97
C GLU A 22 5.51 -1.33 6.40
N LYS A 23 5.70 -0.19 7.07
CA LYS A 23 6.67 0.85 6.73
C LYS A 23 8.02 0.48 7.36
N ALA A 24 9.12 0.69 6.64
CA ALA A 24 10.44 0.55 7.24
C ALA A 24 10.71 1.61 8.31
N GLU A 25 11.45 1.19 9.33
CA GLU A 25 11.93 2.05 10.43
C GLU A 25 13.23 2.77 10.06
N ASP A 26 14.07 2.11 9.24
CA ASP A 26 15.37 2.60 8.80
C ASP A 26 15.75 2.03 7.41
N GLU A 27 16.92 2.43 6.91
CA GLU A 27 17.44 2.02 5.59
C GLU A 27 17.71 0.52 5.47
N GLU A 28 18.18 -0.14 6.54
CA GLU A 28 18.47 -1.57 6.51
C GLU A 28 17.18 -2.39 6.46
N HIS A 29 16.16 -1.97 7.19
CA HIS A 29 14.84 -2.56 7.14
C HIS A 29 14.20 -2.35 5.76
N ALA A 30 14.31 -1.14 5.18
CA ALA A 30 13.81 -0.87 3.83
C ALA A 30 14.50 -1.76 2.77
N PHE A 31 15.82 -1.92 2.86
CA PHE A 31 16.57 -2.81 1.97
C PHE A 31 16.09 -4.25 2.09
N SER A 32 15.92 -4.74 3.32
CA SER A 32 15.47 -6.11 3.58
C SER A 32 14.06 -6.37 3.01
N ILE A 33 13.13 -5.44 3.20
CA ILE A 33 11.78 -5.50 2.64
C ILE A 33 11.82 -5.57 1.11
N ILE A 34 12.50 -4.61 0.46
CA ILE A 34 12.54 -4.56 -1.01
C ILE A 34 13.26 -5.80 -1.57
N LYS A 35 14.28 -6.30 -0.86
CA LYS A 35 15.01 -7.51 -1.24
C LYS A 35 14.17 -8.78 -1.13
N GLU A 36 13.23 -8.84 -0.19
CA GLU A 36 12.25 -9.94 -0.07
C GLU A 36 11.20 -9.88 -1.20
N LEU A 37 10.79 -8.68 -1.61
CA LEU A 37 9.76 -8.48 -2.65
C LEU A 37 10.28 -8.52 -4.10
N GLN A 38 11.55 -8.22 -4.34
CA GLN A 38 12.09 -8.16 -5.72
C GLN A 38 11.96 -9.51 -6.43
N GLY A 39 11.54 -9.47 -7.70
CA GLY A 39 11.34 -10.69 -8.49
C GLY A 39 10.13 -11.56 -8.08
N GLU A 40 9.41 -11.18 -7.03
CA GLU A 40 8.31 -11.96 -6.47
C GLU A 40 6.95 -11.31 -6.76
N THR A 41 5.89 -12.03 -6.38
CA THR A 41 4.51 -11.54 -6.43
C THR A 41 3.98 -11.31 -5.02
N HIS A 42 3.39 -10.13 -4.78
CA HIS A 42 2.80 -9.74 -3.50
C HIS A 42 1.44 -9.06 -3.69
N ASP A 43 0.65 -9.02 -2.63
CA ASP A 43 -0.68 -8.43 -2.63
C ASP A 43 -0.65 -7.08 -1.90
N CYS A 44 -1.19 -6.04 -2.53
CA CYS A 44 -1.56 -4.79 -1.89
C CYS A 44 -3.03 -4.86 -1.50
N LEU A 45 -3.32 -4.67 -0.21
CA LEU A 45 -4.67 -4.69 0.33
C LEU A 45 -5.01 -3.28 0.81
N SER A 46 -6.00 -2.65 0.17
CA SER A 46 -6.50 -1.34 0.55
C SER A 46 -7.92 -1.46 1.06
N ALA A 47 -8.09 -1.18 2.36
CA ALA A 47 -9.38 -1.16 3.02
C ALA A 47 -9.97 0.26 2.96
N VAL A 48 -11.29 0.35 2.76
CA VAL A 48 -12.03 1.61 2.82
C VAL A 48 -13.23 1.42 3.74
N VAL A 49 -13.44 2.38 4.64
CA VAL A 49 -14.62 2.45 5.50
C VAL A 49 -15.37 3.74 5.17
N ILE A 50 -16.68 3.61 4.98
CA ILE A 50 -17.61 4.72 4.75
C ILE A 50 -18.59 4.74 5.92
N ALA A 51 -18.53 5.79 6.73
CA ALA A 51 -19.44 6.01 7.85
C ALA A 51 -20.43 7.14 7.50
N PHE A 52 -21.70 6.90 7.76
CA PHE A 52 -22.79 7.87 7.62
C PHE A 52 -23.18 8.34 9.01
N LEU A 53 -23.25 9.65 9.18
CA LEU A 53 -23.51 10.31 10.45
C LEU A 53 -24.82 11.07 10.39
N ASP A 54 -25.59 11.03 11.48
CA ASP A 54 -26.75 11.91 11.65
C ASP A 54 -26.34 13.32 12.05
N SER A 55 -27.33 14.18 12.34
CA SER A 55 -27.10 15.56 12.76
C SER A 55 -26.42 15.71 14.13
N GLU A 56 -26.40 14.66 14.95
CA GLU A 56 -25.71 14.64 16.25
C GLU A 56 -24.29 14.07 16.15
N MET A 57 -23.81 13.79 14.92
CA MET A 57 -22.52 13.17 14.63
C MET A 57 -22.39 11.72 15.11
N GLU A 58 -23.51 11.03 15.27
CA GLU A 58 -23.53 9.60 15.61
C GLU A 58 -23.52 8.74 14.34
N ILE A 59 -22.74 7.65 14.36
CA ILE A 59 -22.66 6.73 13.22
C ILE A 59 -23.97 5.93 13.15
N ILE A 60 -24.76 6.21 12.12
CA ILE A 60 -26.04 5.52 11.87
C ILE A 60 -25.91 4.37 10.87
N LYS A 61 -24.86 4.38 10.05
CA LYS A 61 -24.54 3.31 9.10
C LYS A 61 -23.05 3.26 8.80
N GLN A 62 -22.52 2.05 8.60
CA GLN A 62 -21.16 1.84 8.12
C GLN A 62 -21.14 0.82 6.98
N GLU A 63 -20.34 1.11 5.96
CA GLU A 63 -19.97 0.17 4.90
C GLU A 63 -18.45 -0.02 4.91
N THR A 64 -17.98 -1.24 4.62
CA THR A 64 -16.54 -1.53 4.57
C THR A 64 -16.25 -2.49 3.45
N PHE A 65 -15.19 -2.23 2.70
CA PHE A 65 -14.71 -3.12 1.66
C PHE A 65 -13.19 -3.09 1.56
N VAL A 66 -12.63 -4.17 1.00
CA VAL A 66 -11.20 -4.31 0.77
C VAL A 66 -10.97 -4.57 -0.71
N GLN A 67 -10.13 -3.75 -1.32
CA GLN A 67 -9.64 -3.96 -2.66
C GLN A 67 -8.27 -4.62 -2.59
N LYS A 68 -8.17 -5.83 -3.14
CA LYS A 68 -6.90 -6.52 -3.36
C LYS A 68 -6.37 -6.20 -4.75
N THR A 69 -5.08 -5.88 -4.83
CA THR A 69 -4.33 -5.74 -6.07
C THR A 69 -3.03 -6.51 -5.97
N THR A 70 -2.82 -7.49 -6.86
CA THR A 70 -1.61 -8.30 -6.92
C THR A 70 -0.58 -7.62 -7.82
N LEU A 71 0.66 -7.49 -7.35
CA LEU A 71 1.79 -6.92 -8.09
C LEU A 71 2.89 -7.97 -8.25
N GLU A 72 3.53 -7.98 -9.42
CA GLU A 72 4.73 -8.77 -9.69
C GLU A 72 5.88 -7.83 -9.99
N PHE A 73 7.01 -7.98 -9.28
CA PHE A 73 8.21 -7.18 -9.52
C PHE A 73 9.17 -7.90 -10.48
N TYR A 74 9.92 -7.12 -11.25
CA TYR A 74 11.14 -7.58 -11.89
C TYR A 74 12.20 -7.89 -10.82
N PRO A 75 13.13 -8.82 -11.09
CA PRO A 75 14.33 -8.96 -10.26
C PRO A 75 15.12 -7.64 -10.23
N LEU A 76 15.61 -7.27 -9.04
CA LEU A 76 16.36 -6.04 -8.81
C LEU A 76 17.76 -6.36 -8.30
N SER A 77 18.76 -5.59 -8.74
CA SER A 77 20.09 -5.65 -8.14
C SER A 77 20.13 -4.89 -6.82
N ASP A 78 21.05 -5.28 -5.94
CA ASP A 78 21.25 -4.60 -4.65
C ASP A 78 21.59 -3.11 -4.83
N GLU A 79 22.29 -2.77 -5.92
CA GLU A 79 22.63 -1.39 -6.27
C GLU A 79 21.38 -0.56 -6.58
N VAL A 80 20.43 -1.11 -7.34
CA VAL A 80 19.16 -0.43 -7.65
C VAL A 80 18.35 -0.19 -6.37
N ILE A 81 18.28 -1.20 -5.48
CA ILE A 81 17.56 -1.08 -4.21
C ILE A 81 18.19 0.03 -3.34
N LYS A 82 19.52 0.02 -3.20
CA LYS A 82 20.25 1.05 -2.42
C LYS A 82 20.08 2.44 -3.01
N LEU A 83 20.17 2.59 -4.32
CA LEU A 83 19.96 3.86 -5.00
C LEU A 83 18.55 4.42 -4.76
N TYR A 84 17.54 3.55 -4.78
CA TYR A 84 16.17 3.95 -4.47
C TYR A 84 15.99 4.37 -3.01
N ILE A 85 16.55 3.62 -2.06
CA ILE A 85 16.48 3.99 -0.64
C ILE A 85 17.13 5.36 -0.40
N ALA A 86 18.26 5.62 -1.08
CA ALA A 86 18.96 6.90 -1.00
C ALA A 86 18.16 8.10 -1.54
N THR A 87 17.10 7.89 -2.33
CA THR A 87 16.18 8.98 -2.73
C THR A 87 15.22 9.38 -1.60
N GLY A 88 15.09 8.54 -0.57
CA GLY A 88 14.09 8.67 0.49
C GLY A 88 12.68 8.22 0.10
N GLU A 89 12.45 7.82 -1.16
CA GLU A 89 11.12 7.42 -1.64
C GLU A 89 10.60 6.14 -0.96
N ALA A 90 11.48 5.31 -0.41
CA ALA A 90 11.12 4.08 0.30
C ALA A 90 10.33 4.35 1.59
N PHE A 91 10.50 5.50 2.23
CA PHE A 91 9.96 5.74 3.56
C PHE A 91 8.50 6.20 3.56
N GLY A 92 7.81 5.87 4.66
CA GLY A 92 6.42 6.24 4.91
C GLY A 92 5.38 5.43 4.13
N LYS A 93 5.78 4.38 3.40
CA LYS A 93 4.92 3.56 2.53
C LYS A 93 5.02 2.09 2.94
N ALA A 94 3.88 1.38 2.94
CA ALA A 94 3.86 -0.05 3.16
C ALA A 94 4.62 -0.76 2.02
N GLY A 95 5.45 -1.74 2.35
CA GLY A 95 6.31 -2.42 1.37
C GLY A 95 7.50 -1.60 0.86
N CYS A 96 7.70 -0.38 1.38
CA CYS A 96 8.82 0.49 1.04
C CYS A 96 8.90 0.88 -0.44
N TYR A 97 7.78 0.96 -1.14
CA TYR A 97 7.73 1.47 -2.51
C TYR A 97 6.46 2.30 -2.74
N GLY A 98 6.47 3.14 -3.77
CA GLY A 98 5.28 3.80 -4.28
C GLY A 98 5.09 3.50 -5.75
N ILE A 99 3.91 3.04 -6.15
CA ILE A 99 3.60 2.74 -7.56
C ILE A 99 3.64 4.00 -8.47
N GLN A 100 3.59 5.19 -7.88
CA GLN A 100 3.70 6.48 -8.56
C GLN A 100 5.13 7.07 -8.51
N SER A 101 6.06 6.38 -7.84
CA SER A 101 7.46 6.79 -7.69
C SER A 101 8.37 6.14 -8.74
N THR A 102 9.68 6.30 -8.61
CA THR A 102 10.65 5.59 -9.48
C THR A 102 10.51 4.06 -9.44
N ALA A 103 9.95 3.52 -8.34
CA ALA A 103 9.61 2.10 -8.20
C ALA A 103 8.55 1.60 -9.20
N ALA A 104 7.82 2.49 -9.89
CA ALA A 104 6.92 2.10 -10.98
C ALA A 104 7.63 1.27 -12.07
N THR A 105 8.93 1.52 -12.27
CA THR A 105 9.78 0.80 -13.24
C THR A 105 10.07 -0.65 -12.85
N TRP A 106 9.85 -1.03 -11.59
CA TRP A 106 10.06 -2.39 -11.10
C TRP A 106 8.87 -3.29 -11.36
N ILE A 107 7.69 -2.72 -11.61
CA ILE A 107 6.45 -3.47 -11.69
C ILE A 107 6.34 -4.12 -13.06
N LYS A 108 6.44 -5.45 -13.08
CA LYS A 108 6.27 -6.29 -14.26
C LYS A 108 4.81 -6.45 -14.63
N LYS A 109 3.94 -6.61 -13.63
CA LYS A 109 2.51 -6.81 -13.84
C LYS A 109 1.69 -6.36 -12.65
N ILE A 110 0.48 -5.89 -12.93
CA ILE A 110 -0.54 -5.57 -11.93
C ILE A 110 -1.81 -6.36 -12.29
N ASN A 111 -2.44 -6.96 -11.30
CA ASN A 111 -3.76 -7.56 -11.41
C ASN A 111 -4.66 -7.05 -10.29
N GLY A 112 -5.57 -6.14 -10.63
CA GLY A 112 -6.44 -5.46 -9.68
C GLY A 112 -6.64 -4.00 -10.04
N CYS A 113 -6.80 -3.14 -9.03
CA CYS A 113 -7.01 -1.71 -9.19
C CYS A 113 -5.70 -0.96 -8.95
N TYR A 114 -5.20 -0.25 -9.97
CA TYR A 114 -4.01 0.59 -9.84
C TYR A 114 -4.17 1.69 -8.79
N PHE A 115 -5.36 2.30 -8.70
CA PHE A 115 -5.63 3.41 -7.78
C PHE A 115 -5.74 2.99 -6.32
N SER A 116 -5.80 1.68 -6.04
CA SER A 116 -5.83 1.15 -4.68
C SER A 116 -4.44 0.71 -4.19
N VAL A 117 -3.38 1.09 -4.90
CA VAL A 117 -1.96 0.84 -4.55
C VAL A 117 -1.29 2.19 -4.33
#